data_AF-A0A1F4AD35-F1
#
_entry.id   AF-A0A1F4AD35-F1
#
_cell.length_a   1.000
_cell.length_b   1.000
_cell.length_c   1.000
_cell.angle_alpha   90.00
_cell.angle_beta   90.00
_cell.angle_gamma   90.00
#
_symmetry.space_group_name_H-M   'P 1'
#
loop_
_entity.id
_entity.type
_entity.pdbx_description
1 polymer ?
#
loop_
_entity_poly.entity_id
_entity_poly.type
_entity_poly.pdbx_seq_one_letter_code
_entity_poly.pdbx_strand_id
1 'polypeptide(L)'
;MLDADSLLRDDLGPALERCGDIGLVRAPHEPLWHRYLAGVTTFRRMPAAERFLAELGTFLSTNLARGQARLYMDQIALYVCAQRCERTYGGSIDHLPIEIFCDTLFRDGALVWSITQNKNEDNPFTQYKRAILQRYQDMLM
;
A
#
# COMPACT_ATOMS: atom_id res chain seq x y z
N MET A 1 4.59 3.96 8.79
CA MET A 1 3.93 2.65 8.82
C MET A 1 4.64 1.76 7.83
N LEU A 2 4.84 0.51 8.20
CA LEU A 2 5.45 -0.53 7.37
C LEU A 2 4.54 -1.75 7.49
N ASP A 3 4.25 -2.41 6.37
CA ASP A 3 3.48 -3.66 6.39
C ASP A 3 4.24 -4.75 7.14
N ALA A 4 3.50 -5.68 7.75
CA ALA A 4 4.09 -6.69 8.62
C ALA A 4 4.93 -7.73 7.84
N ASP A 5 4.68 -7.88 6.55
CA ASP A 5 5.38 -8.79 5.65
C ASP A 5 6.50 -8.11 4.84
N SER A 6 6.91 -6.90 5.24
CA SER A 6 8.02 -6.19 4.62
C SER A 6 9.35 -6.44 5.36
N LEU A 7 10.44 -6.48 4.61
CA LEU A 7 11.81 -6.60 5.12
C LEU A 7 12.56 -5.28 4.91
N LEU A 8 13.17 -4.78 5.98
CA LEU A 8 14.10 -3.64 5.90
C LEU A 8 15.48 -4.13 5.49
N ARG A 9 16.03 -3.56 4.44
CA ARG A 9 17.35 -3.92 3.92
C ARG A 9 18.44 -2.95 4.38
N ASP A 10 18.06 -1.70 4.69
CA ASP A 10 18.97 -0.67 5.19
C ASP A 10 18.24 0.30 6.13
N ASP A 11 18.97 1.23 6.75
CA ASP A 11 18.42 2.27 7.61
C ASP A 11 17.50 3.21 6.82
N LEU A 12 16.22 3.23 7.22
CA LEU A 12 15.23 4.13 6.64
C LEU A 12 15.41 5.58 7.10
N GLY A 13 16.02 5.82 8.26
CA GLY A 13 16.11 7.14 8.90
C GLY A 13 16.54 8.25 7.94
N PRO A 14 17.72 8.15 7.29
CA PRO A 14 18.20 9.16 6.35
C PRO A 14 17.25 9.42 5.17
N ALA A 15 16.55 8.39 4.68
CA ALA A 15 15.60 8.52 3.58
C ALA A 15 14.29 9.20 4.03
N LEU A 16 13.81 8.85 5.22
CA LEU A 16 12.60 9.42 5.82
C LEU A 16 12.80 10.86 6.30
N GLU A 17 14.01 11.22 6.73
CA GLU A 17 14.39 12.60 7.07
C GLU A 17 14.33 13.56 5.88
N ARG A 18 14.42 13.04 4.65
CA ARG A 18 14.25 13.83 3.43
C ARG A 18 12.80 13.92 2.96
N CYS A 19 11.92 13.06 3.47
CA CYS A 19 10.49 13.14 3.15
C CYS A 19 9.87 14.35 3.83
N GLY A 20 8.92 15.02 3.18
CA GLY A 20 8.08 16.07 3.73
C GLY A 20 7.10 15.55 4.77
N ASP A 21 5.98 16.25 4.91
CA ASP A 21 4.98 15.95 5.94
C ASP A 21 4.30 14.60 5.73
N ILE A 22 4.10 14.23 4.46
CA ILE A 22 3.41 13.00 4.05
C ILE A 22 4.24 12.34 2.94
N GLY A 23 4.59 11.07 3.09
CA GLY A 23 5.23 10.27 2.04
C GLY A 23 4.42 9.02 1.74
N LEU A 24 4.05 8.83 0.48
CA LEU A 24 3.28 7.68 0.01
C LEU A 24 4.02 6.98 -1.13
N VAL A 25 4.12 5.65 -1.07
CA VAL A 25 4.67 4.89 -2.20
C VAL A 25 3.72 4.95 -3.38
N ARG A 26 4.23 5.44 -4.52
CA ARG A 26 3.44 5.66 -5.74
C ARG A 26 3.80 4.65 -6.81
N ALA A 27 2.78 3.95 -7.30
CA ALA A 27 2.86 3.00 -8.40
C ALA A 27 2.12 3.59 -9.62
N PRO A 28 2.77 4.40 -10.47
CA PRO A 28 2.08 5.17 -11.52
C PRO A 28 1.42 4.29 -12.59
N HIS A 29 1.94 3.09 -12.80
CA HIS A 29 1.47 2.13 -13.80
C HIS A 29 0.34 1.21 -13.30
N GLU A 30 0.02 1.27 -12.01
CA GLU A 30 -1.05 0.47 -11.42
C GLU A 30 -2.44 1.11 -11.63
N PRO A 31 -3.53 0.33 -11.50
CA PRO A 31 -4.89 0.85 -11.48
C PRO A 31 -5.09 1.96 -10.45
N LEU A 32 -6.10 2.81 -10.64
CA LEU A 32 -6.34 3.99 -9.80
C LEU A 32 -6.38 3.67 -8.30
N TRP A 33 -7.11 2.62 -7.93
CA TRP A 33 -7.25 2.17 -6.54
C TRP A 33 -5.96 1.57 -5.94
N HIS A 34 -4.94 1.33 -6.77
CA HIS A 34 -3.67 0.72 -6.39
C HIS A 34 -2.47 1.66 -6.65
N ARG A 35 -2.73 2.91 -7.05
CA ARG A 35 -1.69 3.88 -7.40
C ARG A 35 -0.88 4.38 -6.20
N TYR A 36 -1.45 4.31 -4.99
CA TYR A 36 -0.72 4.49 -3.74
C TYR A 36 -0.76 3.19 -2.95
N LEU A 37 0.42 2.64 -2.64
CA LEU A 37 0.54 1.40 -1.90
C LEU A 37 0.44 1.68 -0.40
N ALA A 38 -0.29 0.83 0.32
CA ALA A 38 -0.41 0.93 1.77
C ALA A 38 0.78 0.30 2.52
N GLY A 39 1.69 -0.41 1.81
CA GLY A 39 2.77 -1.16 2.44
C GLY A 39 3.84 -0.30 3.12
N VAL A 40 4.08 0.91 2.60
CA VAL A 40 4.95 1.91 3.26
C VAL A 40 4.30 3.28 3.14
N THR A 41 4.11 3.93 4.29
CA THR A 41 3.64 5.31 4.38
C THR A 41 4.35 6.05 5.51
N THR A 42 4.54 7.35 5.34
CA THR A 42 5.29 8.19 6.27
C THR A 42 4.47 9.43 6.58
N PHE A 43 4.42 9.80 7.86
CA PHE A 43 3.66 10.94 8.34
C PHE A 43 4.47 11.65 9.42
N ARG A 44 4.85 12.91 9.19
CA ARG A 44 5.43 13.74 10.23
C ARG A 44 4.33 14.31 11.10
N ARG A 45 4.64 14.61 12.37
CA ARG A 45 3.71 15.29 13.27
C ARG A 45 3.59 16.77 12.90
N MET A 46 2.89 17.03 11.81
CA MET A 46 2.71 18.34 11.20
C MET A 46 1.24 18.54 10.84
N PRO A 47 0.73 19.79 10.82
CA PRO A 47 -0.68 20.06 10.59
C PRO A 47 -1.24 19.49 9.27
N ALA A 48 -0.42 19.41 8.21
CA ALA A 48 -0.82 18.84 6.93
C ALA A 48 -1.07 17.32 7.04
N ALA A 49 -0.15 16.60 7.69
CA ALA A 49 -0.27 15.16 7.90
C ALA A 49 -1.41 14.81 8.85
N GLU A 50 -1.60 15.56 9.94
CA GLU A 50 -2.73 15.35 10.87
C GLU A 50 -4.08 15.53 10.16
N ARG A 51 -4.20 16.56 9.31
CA ARG A 51 -5.39 16.78 8.49
C ARG A 51 -5.61 15.65 7.50
N PHE A 52 -4.56 15.23 6.80
CA PHE A 52 -4.63 14.11 5.86
C PHE A 52 -5.11 12.83 6.54
N LEU A 53 -4.54 12.50 7.70
CA LEU A 53 -4.94 11.32 8.49
C LEU A 53 -6.38 11.44 9.02
N ALA A 54 -6.82 12.63 9.41
CA ALA A 54 -8.20 12.87 9.80
C ALA A 54 -9.19 12.67 8.63
N GLU A 55 -8.84 13.14 7.42
CA GLU A 55 -9.62 12.88 6.22
C GLU A 55 -9.66 11.38 5.87
N LEU A 56 -8.52 10.71 5.95
CA LEU A 56 -8.39 9.26 5.72
C LEU A 56 -9.27 8.48 6.71
N GLY A 57 -9.18 8.78 8.00
CA GLY A 57 -10.01 8.17 9.04
C GLY A 57 -11.50 8.44 8.84
N THR A 58 -11.87 9.65 8.44
CA THR A 58 -13.26 10.02 8.13
C THR A 58 -13.78 9.23 6.93
N PHE A 59 -12.98 9.08 5.88
CA PHE A 59 -13.32 8.29 4.70
C PHE A 59 -13.57 6.83 5.08
N LEU A 60 -12.63 6.22 5.81
CA LEU A 60 -12.71 4.83 6.24
C LEU A 60 -13.93 4.58 7.14
N SER A 61 -14.07 5.36 8.21
CA SER A 61 -15.19 5.24 9.16
C SER A 61 -16.55 5.40 8.48
N THR A 62 -16.70 6.38 7.58
CA THR A 62 -17.95 6.60 6.84
C THR A 62 -18.29 5.41 5.93
N ASN A 63 -17.32 4.87 5.19
CA ASN A 63 -17.55 3.73 4.31
C ASN A 63 -17.86 2.46 5.11
N LEU A 64 -17.14 2.22 6.21
CA LEU A 64 -17.40 1.08 7.10
C LEU A 64 -18.81 1.16 7.72
N ALA A 65 -19.20 2.31 8.25
CA ALA A 65 -20.52 2.51 8.85
C ALA A 65 -21.68 2.30 7.86
N ARG A 66 -21.44 2.53 6.56
CA ARG A 66 -22.43 2.33 5.49
C ARG A 66 -22.43 0.92 4.90
N GLY A 67 -21.65 -0.02 5.46
CA GLY A 67 -21.51 -1.37 4.90
C GLY A 67 -20.81 -1.39 3.54
N GLN A 68 -20.04 -0.36 3.22
CA GLN A 68 -19.32 -0.19 1.96
C GLN A 68 -17.86 -0.64 2.09
N ALA A 69 -17.55 -1.56 3.01
CA ALA A 69 -16.23 -2.19 3.07
C ALA A 69 -15.94 -2.88 1.73
N ARG A 70 -14.90 -2.44 1.03
CA ARG A 70 -14.44 -2.98 -0.25
C ARG A 70 -13.06 -3.59 -0.08
N LEU A 71 -12.71 -4.49 -1.00
CA LEU A 71 -11.34 -4.94 -1.15
C LEU A 71 -10.43 -3.74 -1.44
N TYR A 72 -9.25 -3.68 -0.84
CA TYR A 72 -8.28 -2.58 -0.98
C TYR A 72 -8.79 -1.22 -0.49
N MET A 73 -9.67 -1.22 0.53
CA MET A 73 -10.27 0.01 1.07
C MET A 73 -9.22 1.03 1.55
N ASP A 74 -8.14 0.55 2.14
CA ASP A 74 -6.98 1.35 2.53
C ASP A 74 -6.32 2.06 1.34
N GLN A 75 -6.02 1.35 0.26
CA GLN A 75 -5.40 1.91 -0.94
C GLN A 75 -6.36 2.84 -1.71
N ILE A 76 -7.66 2.52 -1.73
CA ILE A 76 -8.72 3.40 -2.25
C ILE A 76 -8.77 4.70 -1.45
N ALA A 77 -8.75 4.61 -0.12
CA ALA A 77 -8.79 5.76 0.76
C ALA A 77 -7.55 6.64 0.58
N LEU A 78 -6.36 6.05 0.50
CA LEU A 78 -5.12 6.76 0.19
C LEU A 78 -5.21 7.51 -1.14
N TYR A 79 -5.70 6.86 -2.20
CA TYR A 79 -5.87 7.50 -3.50
C TYR A 79 -6.83 8.70 -3.46
N VAL A 80 -8.01 8.53 -2.87
CA VAL A 80 -9.01 9.60 -2.79
C VAL A 80 -8.50 10.78 -1.96
N CYS A 81 -7.92 10.50 -0.79
CA CYS A 81 -7.39 11.54 0.10
C CYS A 81 -6.17 12.23 -0.52
N ALA A 82 -5.27 11.51 -1.19
CA ALA A 82 -4.12 12.10 -1.88
C ALA A 82 -4.56 13.05 -2.98
N GLN A 83 -5.51 12.64 -3.83
CA GLN A 83 -6.06 13.49 -4.88
C GLN A 83 -6.72 14.77 -4.32
N ARG A 84 -7.43 14.66 -3.20
CA ARG A 84 -8.04 15.83 -2.55
C ARG A 84 -6.98 16.76 -1.95
N CYS A 85 -5.98 16.18 -1.30
CA CYS A 85 -4.88 16.89 -0.67
C CYS A 85 -4.08 17.71 -1.71
N GLU A 86 -3.66 17.06 -2.80
CA GLU A 86 -2.94 17.72 -3.91
C GLU A 86 -3.72 18.90 -4.49
N ARG A 87 -5.04 18.75 -4.69
CA ARG A 87 -5.90 19.81 -5.26
C ARG A 87 -6.18 20.96 -4.30
N THR A 88 -6.29 20.68 -3.00
CA THR A 88 -6.78 21.65 -2.01
C THR A 88 -5.65 22.38 -1.30
N TYR A 89 -4.52 21.72 -1.10
CA TYR A 89 -3.44 22.19 -0.22
C TYR A 89 -2.08 22.33 -0.92
N GLY A 90 -2.00 22.08 -2.23
CA GLY A 90 -0.83 22.44 -3.03
C GLY A 90 0.38 21.51 -2.92
N GLY A 91 0.17 20.18 -2.88
CA GLY A 91 1.24 19.21 -3.15
C GLY A 91 2.12 18.78 -1.97
N SER A 92 1.55 18.69 -0.76
CA SER A 92 2.27 18.24 0.44
C SER A 92 2.53 16.72 0.52
N ILE A 93 2.47 16.00 -0.61
CA ILE A 93 2.66 14.55 -0.66
C ILE A 93 3.91 14.24 -1.46
N ASP A 94 4.89 13.68 -0.77
CA ASP A 94 6.06 13.10 -1.41
C ASP A 94 5.70 11.75 -2.01
N HIS A 95 5.96 11.59 -3.30
CA HIS A 95 5.77 10.34 -4.01
C HIS A 95 7.01 9.48 -3.88
N LEU A 96 6.95 8.51 -2.97
CA LEU A 96 8.06 7.61 -2.71
C LEU A 96 8.16 6.58 -3.85
N PRO A 97 9.36 6.38 -4.43
CA PRO A 97 9.57 5.43 -5.52
C PRO A 97 9.35 3.98 -5.06
N ILE A 98 8.56 3.24 -5.84
CA ILE A 98 8.19 1.84 -5.54
C ILE A 98 9.42 0.94 -5.46
N GLU A 99 10.39 1.13 -6.35
CA GLU A 99 11.63 0.35 -6.42
C GLU A 99 12.58 0.57 -5.24
N ILE A 100 12.33 1.58 -4.41
CA ILE A 100 13.12 1.85 -3.20
C ILE A 100 12.34 1.41 -1.94
N PHE A 101 11.05 1.73 -1.88
CA PHE A 101 10.25 1.63 -0.66
C PHE A 101 9.23 0.48 -0.65
N CYS A 102 9.11 -0.29 -1.74
CA CYS A 102 8.21 -1.44 -1.83
C CYS A 102 8.69 -2.38 -2.96
N ASP A 103 9.98 -2.73 -2.93
CA ASP A 103 10.56 -3.50 -4.03
C ASP A 103 10.21 -4.98 -3.90
N THR A 104 9.56 -5.52 -4.92
CA THR A 104 9.17 -6.93 -5.00
C THR A 104 10.16 -7.77 -5.79
N LEU A 105 11.21 -7.14 -6.34
CA LEU A 105 12.26 -7.80 -7.13
C LEU A 105 13.59 -7.92 -6.37
N PHE A 106 13.59 -7.60 -5.08
CA PHE A 106 14.69 -7.81 -4.13
C PHE A 106 16.04 -7.24 -4.60
N ARG A 107 16.02 -6.05 -5.19
CA ARG A 107 17.19 -5.35 -5.73
C ARG A 107 18.07 -4.79 -4.62
N ASP A 108 19.37 -4.73 -4.90
CA ASP A 108 20.39 -4.09 -4.07
C ASP A 108 20.27 -2.56 -3.99
N GLY A 109 19.30 -1.94 -4.64
CA GLY A 109 19.00 -0.51 -4.52
C GLY A 109 17.88 -0.21 -3.52
N ALA A 110 17.16 -1.24 -3.07
CA ALA A 110 15.97 -1.05 -2.26
C ALA A 110 16.33 -0.78 -0.79
N LEU A 111 15.46 -0.02 -0.13
CA LEU A 111 15.45 0.15 1.33
C LEU A 111 14.45 -0.80 1.99
N VAL A 112 13.34 -1.07 1.30
CA VAL A 112 12.29 -1.98 1.75
C VAL A 112 12.00 -3.00 0.67
N TRP A 113 12.10 -4.26 1.02
CA TRP A 113 11.59 -5.36 0.22
C TRP A 113 10.19 -5.72 0.69
N SER A 114 9.27 -5.91 -0.25
CA SER A 114 7.91 -6.34 0.07
C SER A 114 7.70 -7.77 -0.41
N ILE A 115 7.37 -8.66 0.51
CA ILE A 115 7.13 -10.06 0.21
C ILE A 115 5.72 -10.20 -0.35
N THR A 116 5.56 -9.92 -1.63
CA THR A 116 4.31 -10.28 -2.29
C THR A 116 4.32 -11.77 -2.57
N GLN A 117 3.24 -12.48 -2.22
CA GLN A 117 3.01 -13.80 -2.78
C GLN A 117 2.91 -13.61 -4.29
N ASN A 118 3.87 -14.14 -5.02
CA ASN A 118 3.83 -14.13 -6.47
C ASN A 118 2.66 -15.04 -6.89
N LYS A 119 1.46 -14.46 -7.03
CA LYS A 119 0.21 -15.20 -7.33
C LYS A 119 0.25 -15.89 -8.69
N ASN A 120 1.25 -15.57 -9.51
CA ASN A 120 1.45 -16.08 -10.86
C ASN A 120 2.64 -17.05 -10.96
N GLU A 121 3.39 -17.30 -9.88
CA GLU A 121 4.39 -18.37 -9.89
C GLU A 121 3.73 -19.70 -9.54
N ASP A 122 4.02 -20.73 -10.35
CA ASP A 122 3.68 -22.12 -10.06
C ASP A 122 4.60 -22.63 -8.95
N ASN A 123 4.37 -22.14 -7.74
CA ASN A 123 5.04 -22.56 -6.53
C ASN A 123 4.22 -23.65 -5.81
N PRO A 124 4.81 -24.39 -4.86
CA PRO A 124 4.11 -25.45 -4.14
C PRO A 124 2.79 -25.00 -3.49
N PHE A 125 2.72 -23.74 -3.02
CA PHE A 125 1.50 -23.17 -2.45
C PHE A 125 0.37 -23.05 -3.49
N THR A 126 0.67 -22.55 -4.69
CA THR A 126 -0.28 -22.50 -5.82
C THR A 126 -0.75 -23.91 -6.22
N GLN A 127 0.16 -24.89 -6.21
CA GLN A 127 -0.16 -26.30 -6.51
C GLN A 127 -1.09 -26.91 -5.45
N TYR A 128 -0.83 -26.72 -4.16
CA TYR A 128 -1.70 -27.19 -3.08
C TYR A 128 -3.09 -26.54 -3.12
N LYS A 129 -3.15 -25.22 -3.36
CA LYS A 129 -4.42 -24.51 -3.52
C LYS A 129 -5.25 -25.08 -4.68
N ARG A 130 -4.61 -25.36 -5.84
CA ARG A 130 -5.26 -25.97 -7.00
C ARG A 130 -5.79 -27.37 -6.68
N ALA A 131 -4.99 -28.20 -5.99
CA ALA A 131 -5.39 -29.55 -5.58
C ALA A 131 -6.59 -29.57 -4.60
N ILE A 132 -6.64 -28.62 -3.66
CA ILE A 132 -7.77 -28.48 -2.73
C ILE A 132 -9.05 -28.06 -3.45
N LEU A 133 -8.96 -27.06 -4.35
CA LEU A 133 -10.10 -26.59 -5.13
C LEU A 133 -10.65 -27.67 -6.06
N GLN A 134 -9.77 -28.45 -6.70
CA GLN A 134 -10.17 -29.58 -7.54
C GLN A 134 -10.96 -30.62 -6.75
N ARG A 135 -10.46 -31.03 -5.57
CA ARG A 135 -11.17 -31.96 -4.67
C ARG A 135 -12.56 -31.44 -4.29
N TYR A 136 -12.69 -30.14 -4.03
CA TYR A 136 -13.97 -29.55 -3.66
C TYR A 136 -14.97 -29.57 -4.83
N GLN A 137 -14.51 -29.38 -6.06
CA GLN A 137 -15.34 -29.47 -7.26
C GLN A 137 -15.77 -30.92 -7.53
N ASP A 138 -14.85 -31.88 -7.35
CA ASP A 138 -15.13 -33.30 -7.54
C ASP A 138 -16.13 -33.84 -6.50
N MET A 139 -16.24 -33.23 -5.32
CA MET A 139 -17.24 -33.56 -4.29
C MET A 139 -18.63 -32.96 -4.56
N LEU A 140 -18.73 -31.99 -5.46
CA LEU A 140 -19.98 -31.32 -5.83
C LEU A 140 -20.60 -31.87 -7.14
N MET A 141 -19.93 -32.83 -7.78
CA MET A 141 -20.44 -33.63 -8.90
C MET A 141 -20.91 -35.00 -8.40
#